data_AF-A0A939AND2-F1
#
_entry.id   AF-A0A939AND2-F1
#
_cell.length_a   1.000
_cell.length_b   1.000
_cell.length_c   1.000
_cell.angle_alpha   90.00
_cell.angle_beta   90.00
_cell.angle_gamma   90.00
#
_symmetry.space_group_name_H-M   'P 1'
#
loop_
_entity.id
_entity.type
_entity.pdbx_description
1 polymer ?
#
loop_
_entity_poly.entity_id
_entity_poly.type
_entity_poly.pdbx_seq_one_letter_code
_entity_poly.pdbx_strand_id
1 'polypeptide(L)'
;MGDLAFIFGTSLGVGFSGAVTPGPLFTFTVAEAAHRGARAGPLIVLGHAILELALLIALGLGLSRVLSNGAVVAAVSLVGGVALVAFGAAMGHSTRTARLSLHGSARGSTFRLHPVVAGVVASASNPFWTVWWATIGLAYLTRASAYGLAGTATFYAGHILSDLTWFGGVALLVATGRRFLRDPAYRVLIGVCGLFLIGLGVYFIVDGAKRFMV
;
A
#
# COMPACT_ATOMS: atom_id res chain seq x y z
N MET A 1 -29.16 13.48 2.40
CA MET A 1 -28.66 12.22 3.02
C MET A 1 -28.45 11.10 1.99
N GLY A 2 -29.35 10.92 1.01
CA GLY A 2 -29.17 9.92 -0.06
C GLY A 2 -27.87 10.07 -0.87
N ASP A 3 -27.48 11.30 -1.22
CA ASP A 3 -26.29 11.54 -2.04
C ASP A 3 -24.98 11.18 -1.32
N LEU A 4 -24.89 11.46 -0.01
CA LEU A 4 -23.71 11.10 0.79
C LEU A 4 -23.59 9.58 0.95
N ALA A 5 -24.71 8.89 1.21
CA ALA A 5 -24.72 7.44 1.27
C ALA A 5 -24.31 6.80 -0.07
N PHE A 6 -24.73 7.40 -1.18
CA PHE A 6 -24.34 6.96 -2.52
C PHE A 6 -22.83 7.19 -2.78
N ILE A 7 -22.29 8.36 -2.42
CA ILE A 7 -20.84 8.63 -2.49
C ILE A 7 -20.06 7.63 -1.65
N PHE A 8 -20.51 7.36 -0.41
CA PHE A 8 -19.87 6.39 0.46
C PHE A 8 -19.86 5.00 -0.16
N GLY A 9 -21.02 4.50 -0.60
CA GLY A 9 -21.15 3.15 -1.14
C GLY A 9 -20.36 2.94 -2.43
N THR A 10 -20.38 3.93 -3.33
CA THR A 10 -19.58 3.87 -4.57
C THR A 10 -18.09 4.02 -4.30
N SER A 11 -17.70 4.88 -3.35
CA SER A 11 -16.30 5.01 -2.90
C SER A 11 -15.78 3.70 -2.31
N LEU A 12 -16.56 3.06 -1.44
CA LEU A 12 -16.24 1.76 -0.86
C LEU A 12 -16.02 0.70 -1.96
N GLY A 13 -16.94 0.61 -2.93
CA GLY A 13 -16.84 -0.35 -4.03
C GLY A 13 -15.63 -0.11 -4.93
N VAL A 14 -15.34 1.16 -5.26
CA VAL A 14 -14.18 1.52 -6.07
C VAL A 14 -12.86 1.32 -5.31
N GLY A 15 -12.82 1.65 -4.02
CA GLY A 15 -11.65 1.40 -3.18
C GLY A 15 -11.29 -0.08 -3.10
N PHE A 16 -12.29 -0.98 -2.99
CA PHE A 16 -12.04 -2.44 -3.06
C PHE A 16 -11.36 -2.88 -4.36
N SER A 17 -11.73 -2.29 -5.51
CA SER A 17 -11.08 -2.61 -6.79
C SER A 17 -9.58 -2.29 -6.79
N GLY A 18 -9.19 -1.20 -6.10
CA GLY A 18 -7.79 -0.85 -5.89
C GLY A 18 -7.11 -1.79 -4.90
N ALA A 19 -7.73 -2.00 -3.73
CA ALA A 19 -7.15 -2.76 -2.62
C ALA A 19 -6.85 -4.22 -2.96
N VAL A 20 -7.70 -4.87 -3.76
CA VAL A 20 -7.58 -6.30 -4.14
C VAL A 20 -6.41 -6.54 -5.09
N THR A 21 -5.99 -5.53 -5.85
CA THR A 21 -4.89 -5.69 -6.83
C THR A 21 -3.58 -5.98 -6.11
N PRO A 22 -2.90 -7.11 -6.42
CA PRO A 22 -1.65 -7.46 -5.75
C PRO A 22 -0.56 -6.46 -6.10
N GLY A 23 0.06 -5.88 -5.07
CA GLY A 23 1.11 -4.87 -5.19
C GLY A 23 1.90 -4.70 -3.90
N PRO A 24 2.74 -3.65 -3.78
CA PRO A 24 3.62 -3.47 -2.63
C PRO A 24 2.89 -3.50 -1.29
N LEU A 25 1.78 -2.76 -1.16
CA LEU A 25 1.01 -2.68 0.08
C LEU A 25 0.47 -4.04 0.54
N PHE A 26 0.01 -4.87 -0.41
CA PHE A 26 -0.41 -6.25 -0.15
C PHE A 26 0.77 -7.11 0.33
N THR A 27 1.90 -7.04 -0.36
CA THR A 27 3.10 -7.81 -0.01
C THR A 27 3.63 -7.47 1.37
N PHE A 28 3.69 -6.17 1.71
CA PHE A 28 4.05 -5.71 3.06
C PHE A 28 3.04 -6.18 4.12
N THR A 29 1.74 -6.17 3.81
CA THR A 29 0.70 -6.66 4.71
C THR A 29 0.88 -8.14 5.03
N VAL A 30 1.11 -8.97 4.02
CA VAL A 30 1.35 -10.42 4.22
C VAL A 30 2.61 -10.65 5.06
N ALA A 31 3.71 -9.98 4.71
CA ALA A 31 4.99 -10.17 5.39
C ALA A 31 4.93 -9.74 6.87
N GLU A 32 4.36 -8.57 7.15
CA GLU A 32 4.23 -8.05 8.52
C GLU A 32 3.16 -8.81 9.31
N ALA A 33 2.06 -9.24 8.70
CA ALA A 33 1.03 -10.04 9.39
C ALA A 33 1.54 -11.43 9.79
N ALA A 34 2.35 -12.07 8.94
CA ALA A 34 2.99 -13.34 9.28
C ALA A 34 3.89 -13.19 10.53
N HIS A 35 4.53 -12.03 10.70
CA HIS A 35 5.42 -11.76 11.82
C HIS A 35 4.70 -11.20 13.07
N ARG A 36 3.99 -10.08 12.95
CA ARG A 36 3.36 -9.32 14.05
C ARG A 36 1.92 -9.74 14.34
N GLY A 37 1.33 -10.61 13.51
CA GLY A 37 -0.05 -11.03 13.62
C GLY A 37 -1.04 -10.00 13.07
N ALA A 38 -2.32 -10.17 13.41
CA ALA A 38 -3.43 -9.47 12.73
C ALA A 38 -3.36 -7.94 12.86
N ARG A 39 -2.70 -7.42 13.89
CA ARG A 39 -2.51 -5.98 14.11
C ARG A 39 -1.69 -5.29 13.02
N ALA A 40 -0.91 -6.05 12.23
CA ALA A 40 -0.14 -5.49 11.12
C ALA A 40 -1.03 -4.81 10.08
N GLY A 41 -2.18 -5.40 9.73
CA GLY A 41 -3.09 -4.88 8.71
C GLY A 41 -3.58 -3.47 9.03
N PRO A 42 -4.29 -3.26 10.17
CA PRO A 42 -4.76 -1.93 10.55
C PRO A 42 -3.65 -0.88 10.68
N LEU A 43 -2.45 -1.27 11.15
CA LEU A 43 -1.32 -0.34 11.26
C LEU A 43 -0.75 0.06 9.89
N ILE A 44 -0.70 -0.86 8.93
CA ILE A 44 -0.28 -0.56 7.56
C ILE A 44 -1.29 0.35 6.89
N VAL A 45 -2.59 0.04 7.03
CA VAL A 45 -3.68 0.87 6.51
C VAL A 45 -3.68 2.25 7.14
N LEU A 46 -3.36 2.38 8.44
CA LEU A 46 -3.20 3.70 9.06
C LEU A 46 -2.12 4.53 8.37
N GLY A 47 -0.98 3.93 8.02
CA GLY A 47 0.06 4.60 7.25
C GLY A 47 -0.40 5.01 5.86
N HIS A 48 -1.08 4.11 5.15
CA HIS A 48 -1.70 4.38 3.87
C HIS A 48 -2.70 5.55 3.94
N ALA A 49 -3.61 5.51 4.92
CA ALA A 49 -4.60 6.54 5.16
C ALA A 49 -3.98 7.91 5.46
N ILE A 50 -2.92 7.97 6.27
CA ILE A 50 -2.20 9.22 6.54
C ILE A 50 -1.63 9.82 5.23
N LEU A 51 -1.02 8.97 4.39
CA LEU A 51 -0.49 9.42 3.10
C LEU A 51 -1.62 9.93 2.18
N GLU A 52 -2.72 9.20 2.10
CA GLU A 52 -3.86 9.59 1.27
C GLU A 52 -4.54 10.86 1.75
N LEU A 53 -4.66 11.06 3.07
CA LEU A 53 -5.18 12.30 3.63
C LEU A 53 -4.28 13.49 3.27
N ALA A 54 -2.96 13.32 3.38
CA ALA A 54 -2.00 14.33 2.96
C ALA A 54 -2.13 14.64 1.45
N LEU A 55 -2.32 13.60 0.63
CA LEU A 55 -2.55 13.75 -0.80
C LEU A 55 -3.87 14.49 -1.09
N LEU A 56 -4.96 14.15 -0.41
CA LEU A 56 -6.26 14.83 -0.58
C LEU A 56 -6.17 16.32 -0.31
N ILE A 57 -5.48 16.70 0.79
CA ILE A 57 -5.22 18.10 1.11
C ILE A 57 -4.42 18.76 -0.01
N ALA A 58 -3.35 18.11 -0.49
CA ALA A 58 -2.51 18.64 -1.55
C ALA A 58 -3.26 18.76 -2.90
N LEU A 59 -4.13 17.80 -3.23
CA LEU A 59 -5.00 17.86 -4.40
C LEU A 59 -5.98 19.03 -4.31
N GLY A 60 -6.55 19.29 -3.12
CA GLY A 60 -7.36 20.47 -2.84
C GLY A 60 -6.61 21.80 -3.02
N LEU A 61 -5.29 21.80 -2.81
CA LEU A 61 -4.39 22.94 -3.04
C LEU A 61 -3.88 23.06 -4.49
N GLY A 62 -4.32 22.18 -5.41
CA GLY A 62 -3.98 22.25 -6.83
C GLY A 62 -2.88 21.30 -7.32
N LEU A 63 -2.46 20.31 -6.51
CA LEU A 63 -1.47 19.30 -6.91
C LEU A 63 -1.95 18.38 -8.04
N SER A 64 -3.24 18.42 -8.42
CA SER A 64 -3.82 17.59 -9.47
C SER A 64 -3.05 17.68 -10.81
N ARG A 65 -2.64 18.89 -11.22
CA ARG A 65 -1.87 19.10 -12.47
C ARG A 65 -0.47 18.47 -12.42
N VAL A 66 0.10 18.34 -11.22
CA VAL A 66 1.42 17.74 -11.01
C VAL A 66 1.31 16.22 -11.07
N LEU A 67 0.28 15.64 -10.45
CA LEU A 67 0.07 14.18 -10.46
C LEU A 67 -0.20 13.62 -11.86
N SER A 68 -0.84 14.40 -12.74
CA SER A 68 -1.10 13.99 -14.13
C SER A 68 0.11 14.16 -15.06
N ASN A 69 1.22 14.74 -14.59
CA ASN A 69 2.42 14.94 -15.40
C ASN A 69 3.20 13.64 -15.59
N GLY A 70 3.44 13.25 -16.84
CA GLY A 70 4.19 12.04 -17.20
C GLY A 70 5.58 11.95 -16.54
N ALA A 71 6.28 13.08 -16.41
CA ALA A 71 7.58 13.13 -15.75
C ALA A 71 7.49 12.84 -14.25
N VAL A 72 6.41 13.24 -13.58
CA VAL A 72 6.17 12.95 -12.16
C VAL A 72 5.89 11.46 -11.98
N VAL A 73 5.02 10.89 -12.82
CA VAL A 73 4.75 9.44 -12.80
C VAL A 73 6.02 8.63 -13.08
N ALA A 74 6.85 9.08 -14.03
CA ALA A 74 8.14 8.46 -14.34
C ALA A 74 9.11 8.54 -13.16
N ALA A 75 9.23 9.71 -12.51
CA ALA A 75 10.06 9.89 -11.31
C ALA A 75 9.59 9.01 -10.15
N VAL A 76 8.28 8.95 -9.87
CA VAL A 76 7.71 8.06 -8.85
C VAL A 76 7.99 6.60 -9.19
N SER A 77 7.87 6.20 -10.46
CA SER A 77 8.15 4.82 -10.89
C SER A 77 9.62 4.44 -10.66
N LEU A 78 10.56 5.34 -10.98
CA LEU A 78 11.99 5.12 -10.74
C LEU A 78 12.32 5.05 -9.24
N VAL A 79 11.95 6.08 -8.48
CA VAL A 79 12.27 6.18 -7.04
C VAL A 79 11.57 5.07 -6.26
N GLY A 80 10.29 4.84 -6.54
CA GLY A 80 9.52 3.76 -5.97
C GLY A 80 10.10 2.39 -6.33
N GLY A 81 10.47 2.17 -7.58
CA GLY A 81 11.09 0.93 -8.02
C GLY A 81 12.40 0.63 -7.29
N VAL A 82 13.28 1.63 -7.13
CA VAL A 82 14.52 1.49 -6.35
C VAL A 82 14.22 1.15 -4.88
N ALA A 83 13.25 1.83 -4.26
CA ALA A 83 12.83 1.54 -2.90
C ALA A 83 12.33 0.08 -2.76
N LEU A 84 11.49 -0.40 -3.69
CA LEU A 84 10.98 -1.78 -3.68
C LEU A 84 12.08 -2.83 -3.85
N VAL A 85 13.05 -2.59 -4.74
CA VAL A 85 14.22 -3.48 -4.88
C VAL A 85 15.01 -3.53 -3.56
N ALA A 86 15.26 -2.38 -2.94
CA ALA A 86 15.98 -2.31 -1.67
C ALA A 86 15.24 -3.07 -0.55
N PHE A 87 13.91 -2.91 -0.45
CA PHE A 87 13.11 -3.65 0.54
C PHE A 87 13.05 -5.15 0.25
N GLY A 88 12.83 -5.55 -1.00
CA GLY A 88 12.82 -6.95 -1.37
C GLY A 88 14.16 -7.64 -1.11
N ALA A 89 15.28 -6.95 -1.35
CA ALA A 89 16.61 -7.42 -1.01
C ALA A 89 16.83 -7.52 0.52
N ALA A 90 16.36 -6.53 1.29
CA ALA A 90 16.43 -6.55 2.75
C ALA A 90 15.59 -7.69 3.36
N MET A 91 14.42 -7.98 2.79
CA MET A 91 13.59 -9.13 3.14
C MET A 91 14.33 -10.44 2.85
N GLY A 92 14.89 -10.57 1.65
CA GLY A 92 15.69 -11.73 1.23
C GLY A 92 16.88 -11.98 2.14
N HIS A 93 17.64 -10.95 2.50
CA HIS A 93 18.75 -11.06 3.45
C HIS A 93 18.28 -11.49 4.85
N SER A 94 17.15 -10.96 5.30
CA SER A 94 16.55 -11.30 6.60
C SER A 94 16.01 -12.74 6.66
N THR A 95 15.68 -13.38 5.53
CA THR A 95 15.22 -14.79 5.53
C THR A 95 16.27 -15.77 6.04
N ARG A 96 17.56 -15.46 5.91
CA ARG A 96 18.67 -16.31 6.36
C ARG A 96 18.73 -16.46 7.87
N THR A 97 18.23 -15.47 8.61
CA THR A 97 18.20 -15.46 10.09
C THR A 97 16.78 -15.49 10.67
N ALA A 98 15.75 -15.47 9.83
CA ALA A 98 14.34 -15.43 10.25
C ALA A 98 13.95 -16.70 11.05
N ARG A 99 13.43 -16.48 12.26
CA ARG A 99 12.76 -17.49 13.10
C ARG A 99 11.39 -16.96 13.47
N LEU A 100 10.35 -17.79 13.38
CA LEU A 100 9.02 -17.44 13.92
C LEU A 100 9.10 -17.50 15.44
N SER A 101 9.29 -16.34 16.09
CA SER A 101 9.11 -16.27 17.54
C SER A 101 7.63 -16.05 17.84
N LEU A 102 6.93 -17.12 18.20
CA LEU A 102 5.52 -17.09 18.62
C LEU A 102 5.33 -16.33 19.94
N HIS A 103 6.41 -16.11 20.70
CA HIS A 103 6.47 -15.31 21.92
C HIS A 103 7.28 -14.03 21.71
N GLY A 104 6.62 -12.99 21.18
CA GLY A 104 6.84 -11.57 21.53
C GLY A 104 8.21 -10.91 21.32
N SER A 105 9.28 -11.58 20.93
CA SER A 105 10.60 -10.95 20.77
C SER A 105 11.47 -11.70 19.78
N ALA A 106 11.27 -11.42 18.49
CA ALA A 106 12.27 -11.73 17.48
C ALA A 106 13.37 -10.65 17.53
N ARG A 107 14.43 -10.90 18.32
CA ARG A 107 15.71 -10.19 18.17
C ARG A 107 16.36 -10.66 16.87
N GLY A 108 16.27 -9.85 15.82
CA GLY A 108 16.97 -10.13 14.56
C GLY A 108 16.42 -9.39 13.34
N SER A 109 16.88 -8.14 13.15
CA SER A 109 17.13 -7.47 11.85
C SER A 109 17.14 -5.96 12.07
N THR A 110 18.25 -5.32 11.71
CA THR A 110 18.60 -3.91 11.92
C THR A 110 17.84 -2.93 11.02
N PHE A 111 16.92 -3.40 10.17
CA PHE A 111 16.11 -2.54 9.31
C PHE A 111 14.68 -3.08 9.20
N ARG A 112 13.87 -2.88 10.25
CA ARG A 112 12.43 -3.16 10.20
C ARG A 112 11.66 -1.86 10.39
N LEU A 113 11.07 -1.36 9.30
CA LEU A 113 10.20 -0.19 9.36
C LEU A 113 9.03 -0.48 10.32
N HIS A 114 8.55 0.57 10.99
CA HIS A 114 7.28 0.50 11.71
C HIS A 114 6.16 0.22 10.68
N PRO A 115 5.11 -0.59 10.97
CA PRO A 115 4.12 -0.98 9.96
C PRO A 115 3.38 0.22 9.35
N VAL A 116 3.19 1.29 10.13
CA VAL A 116 2.66 2.57 9.62
C VAL A 116 3.60 3.18 8.57
N VAL A 117 4.91 3.22 8.83
CA VAL A 117 5.89 3.73 7.87
C VAL A 117 5.98 2.82 6.65
N ALA A 118 5.90 1.50 6.84
CA ALA A 118 5.83 0.55 5.74
C ALA A 118 4.59 0.80 4.85
N GLY A 119 3.44 1.11 5.46
CA GLY A 119 2.22 1.49 4.73
C GLY A 119 2.41 2.75 3.87
N VAL A 120 3.00 3.81 4.44
CA VAL A 120 3.33 5.04 3.69
C VAL A 120 4.27 4.73 2.52
N VAL A 121 5.39 4.05 2.81
CA VAL A 121 6.44 3.80 1.82
C VAL A 121 5.95 2.86 0.72
N ALA A 122 5.24 1.79 1.05
CA ALA A 122 4.70 0.85 0.08
C ALA A 122 3.68 1.52 -0.86
N SER A 123 2.88 2.44 -0.33
CA SER A 123 1.89 3.18 -1.11
C SER A 123 2.56 4.21 -2.02
N ALA A 124 3.45 5.03 -1.48
CA ALA A 124 4.17 6.05 -2.25
C ALA A 124 5.11 5.47 -3.31
N SER A 125 5.64 4.26 -3.09
CA SER A 125 6.51 3.57 -4.04
C SER A 125 5.75 2.87 -5.17
N ASN A 126 4.41 2.89 -5.14
CA ASN A 126 3.58 2.22 -6.12
C ASN A 126 3.07 3.23 -7.18
N PRO A 127 3.59 3.22 -8.42
CA PRO A 127 3.10 4.12 -9.47
C PRO A 127 1.65 3.87 -9.83
N PHE A 128 1.10 2.66 -9.62
CA PHE A 128 -0.33 2.42 -9.79
C PHE A 128 -1.18 3.23 -8.81
N TRP A 129 -0.70 3.44 -7.57
CA TRP A 129 -1.39 4.29 -6.60
C TRP A 129 -1.42 5.76 -7.08
N THR A 130 -0.30 6.27 -7.60
CA THR A 130 -0.23 7.62 -8.18
C THR A 130 -1.16 7.77 -9.39
N VAL A 131 -1.13 6.82 -10.32
CA VAL A 131 -2.00 6.84 -11.52
C VAL A 131 -3.47 6.72 -11.13
N TRP A 132 -3.81 5.88 -10.16
CA TRP A 132 -5.18 5.74 -9.67
C TRP A 132 -5.70 7.06 -9.09
N TRP A 133 -4.89 7.72 -8.25
CA TRP A 133 -5.26 9.02 -7.68
C TRP A 133 -5.31 10.14 -8.72
N ALA A 134 -4.43 10.11 -9.72
CA ALA A 134 -4.44 11.06 -10.84
C ALA A 134 -5.66 10.88 -11.77
N THR A 135 -6.35 9.74 -11.70
CA THR A 135 -7.48 9.39 -12.58
C THR A 135 -8.77 9.23 -11.79
N ILE A 136 -9.06 8.00 -11.33
CA ILE A 136 -10.29 7.63 -10.64
C ILE A 136 -10.45 8.42 -9.34
N GLY A 137 -9.39 8.49 -8.53
CA GLY A 137 -9.40 9.18 -7.24
C GLY A 137 -9.72 10.67 -7.40
N LEU A 138 -9.06 11.36 -8.33
CA LEU A 138 -9.34 12.76 -8.62
C LEU A 138 -10.75 12.97 -9.15
N ALA A 139 -11.24 12.12 -10.07
CA ALA A 139 -12.59 12.24 -10.61
C ALA A 139 -13.67 12.08 -9.52
N TYR A 140 -13.52 11.11 -8.62
CA TYR A 140 -14.42 10.93 -7.47
C TYR A 140 -14.29 12.09 -6.47
N LEU A 141 -13.08 12.55 -6.18
CA LEU A 141 -12.84 13.70 -5.30
C LEU A 141 -13.53 14.96 -5.84
N THR A 142 -13.42 15.25 -7.14
CA THR A 142 -14.09 16.40 -7.76
C THR A 142 -15.61 16.30 -7.62
N ARG A 143 -16.19 15.12 -7.88
CA ARG A 143 -17.64 14.89 -7.70
C ARG A 143 -18.07 15.04 -6.24
N ALA A 144 -17.31 14.45 -5.31
CA ALA A 144 -17.59 14.52 -3.88
C ALA A 144 -17.46 15.94 -3.34
N SER A 145 -16.49 16.71 -3.84
CA SER A 145 -16.24 18.10 -3.43
C SER A 145 -17.39 19.06 -3.75
N ALA A 146 -18.26 18.71 -4.71
CA ALA A 146 -19.49 19.47 -4.98
C ALA A 146 -20.45 19.52 -3.78
N TYR A 147 -20.34 18.56 -2.85
CA TYR A 147 -21.08 18.51 -1.59
C TYR A 147 -20.28 19.08 -0.41
N GLY A 148 -19.23 19.87 -0.70
CA GLY A 148 -18.35 20.47 0.30
C GLY A 148 -17.53 19.45 1.08
N LEU A 149 -17.07 19.86 2.27
CA LEU A 149 -16.22 19.02 3.14
C LEU A 149 -16.89 17.70 3.53
N ALA A 150 -18.21 17.69 3.70
CA ALA A 150 -18.97 16.49 4.04
C ALA A 150 -18.88 15.42 2.93
N GLY A 151 -18.97 15.83 1.66
CA GLY A 151 -18.81 14.92 0.52
C GLY A 151 -17.41 14.34 0.44
N THR A 152 -16.37 15.19 0.52
CA THR A 152 -14.96 14.75 0.51
C THR A 152 -14.63 13.80 1.66
N ALA A 153 -15.09 14.12 2.88
CA ALA A 153 -14.88 13.27 4.05
C ALA A 153 -15.59 11.92 3.90
N THR A 154 -16.79 11.92 3.31
CA THR A 154 -17.57 10.70 3.06
C THR A 154 -16.92 9.81 2.00
N PHE A 155 -16.41 10.40 0.91
CA PHE A 155 -15.61 9.70 -0.09
C PHE A 155 -14.37 9.06 0.55
N TYR A 156 -13.58 9.85 1.27
CA TYR A 156 -12.36 9.36 1.94
C TYR A 156 -12.66 8.24 2.95
N ALA A 157 -13.72 8.39 3.75
CA ALA A 157 -14.12 7.38 4.73
C ALA A 157 -14.51 6.05 4.06
N GLY A 158 -15.28 6.10 2.97
CA GLY A 158 -15.65 4.90 2.21
C GLY A 158 -14.43 4.21 1.60
N HIS A 159 -13.52 4.98 1.03
CA HIS A 159 -12.29 4.47 0.40
C HIS A 159 -11.37 3.79 1.44
N ILE A 160 -11.01 4.50 2.52
CA ILE A 160 -10.15 3.94 3.57
C ILE A 160 -10.79 2.75 4.29
N LEU A 161 -12.13 2.74 4.43
CA LEU A 161 -12.80 1.59 5.02
C LEU A 161 -12.63 0.34 4.15
N SER A 162 -12.67 0.48 2.81
CA SER A 162 -12.41 -0.64 1.91
C SER A 162 -11.00 -1.22 2.07
N ASP A 163 -9.98 -0.35 2.19
CA ASP A 163 -8.60 -0.76 2.47
C ASP A 163 -8.49 -1.44 3.83
N LEU A 164 -9.12 -0.86 4.86
CA LEU A 164 -9.09 -1.43 6.20
C LEU A 164 -9.76 -2.80 6.25
N THR A 165 -10.90 -2.96 5.59
CA THR A 165 -11.60 -4.25 5.52
C THR A 165 -10.76 -5.28 4.78
N TRP A 166 -10.20 -4.93 3.62
CA TRP A 166 -9.40 -5.85 2.82
C TRP A 166 -8.07 -6.22 3.50
N PHE A 167 -7.20 -5.25 3.76
CA PHE A 167 -5.88 -5.51 4.35
C PHE A 167 -5.97 -5.98 5.80
N GLY A 168 -6.98 -5.55 6.55
CA GLY A 168 -7.31 -6.11 7.86
C GLY A 168 -7.71 -7.59 7.78
N GLY A 169 -8.57 -7.94 6.82
CA GLY A 169 -8.97 -9.32 6.54
C GLY A 169 -7.79 -10.19 6.10
N VAL A 170 -6.97 -9.73 5.16
CA VAL A 170 -5.74 -10.41 4.72
C VAL A 170 -4.80 -10.61 5.91
N ALA A 171 -4.57 -9.58 6.72
CA ALA A 171 -3.72 -9.70 7.90
C ALA A 171 -4.27 -10.70 8.93
N LEU A 172 -5.59 -10.74 9.13
CA LEU A 172 -6.24 -11.71 10.01
C LEU A 172 -6.09 -13.14 9.47
N LEU A 173 -6.30 -13.35 8.18
CA LEU A 173 -6.13 -14.66 7.52
C LEU A 173 -4.69 -15.16 7.63
N VAL A 174 -3.71 -14.29 7.33
CA VAL A 174 -2.28 -14.65 7.47
C VAL A 174 -1.93 -14.91 8.94
N ALA A 175 -2.43 -14.08 9.87
CA ALA A 175 -2.13 -14.21 11.30
C ALA A 175 -2.78 -15.45 11.94
N THR A 176 -3.93 -15.90 11.45
CA THR A 176 -4.58 -17.13 11.91
C THR A 176 -3.97 -18.36 11.24
N GLY A 177 -3.54 -18.24 9.98
CA GLY A 177 -2.84 -19.28 9.24
C GLY A 177 -1.40 -19.51 9.71
N ARG A 178 -0.73 -18.49 10.28
CA ARG A 178 0.68 -18.60 10.69
C ARG A 178 0.95 -19.65 11.76
N ARG A 179 -0.06 -20.04 12.55
CA ARG A 179 0.07 -21.14 13.53
C ARG A 179 0.39 -22.49 12.87
N PHE A 180 0.09 -22.62 11.58
CA PHE A 180 0.40 -23.80 10.77
C PHE A 180 1.71 -23.64 9.98
N LEU A 181 2.30 -22.42 9.95
CA LEU A 181 3.56 -22.17 9.26
C LEU A 181 4.74 -22.62 10.13
N ARG A 182 5.49 -23.63 9.66
CA ARG A 182 6.80 -23.98 10.22
C ARG A 182 7.86 -22.98 9.74
N ASP A 183 8.98 -22.89 10.46
CA ASP A 183 10.10 -21.99 10.11
C ASP A 183 10.53 -22.04 8.63
N PRO A 184 10.64 -23.22 7.96
CA PRO A 184 10.97 -23.27 6.53
C PRO A 184 9.89 -22.63 5.65
N ALA A 185 8.61 -22.89 5.93
CA ALA A 185 7.49 -22.34 5.17
C ALA A 185 7.40 -20.81 5.34
N TYR A 186 7.69 -20.30 6.54
CA TYR A 186 7.78 -18.86 6.80
C TYR A 186 8.92 -18.19 6.02
N ARG A 187 10.10 -18.81 5.99
CA ARG A 187 11.22 -18.30 5.19
C ARG A 187 10.91 -18.28 3.70
N VAL A 188 10.25 -19.31 3.18
CA VAL A 188 9.78 -19.36 1.79
C VAL A 188 8.78 -18.23 1.53
N LEU A 189 7.78 -18.05 2.39
CA LEU A 189 6.79 -16.97 2.25
C LEU A 189 7.46 -15.59 2.17
N ILE A 190 8.33 -15.26 3.13
CA ILE A 190 9.04 -13.97 3.15
C ILE A 190 9.98 -13.84 1.95
N GLY A 191 10.63 -14.93 1.54
CA GLY A 191 11.49 -14.97 0.35
C GLY A 191 10.71 -14.68 -0.94
N VAL A 192 9.53 -15.29 -1.11
CA VAL A 192 8.63 -15.05 -2.25
C VAL A 192 8.13 -13.60 -2.25
N CYS A 193 7.73 -13.07 -1.09
CA CYS A 193 7.36 -11.65 -0.96
C CYS A 193 8.53 -10.73 -1.37
N GLY A 194 9.74 -11.01 -0.89
CA GLY A 194 10.92 -10.22 -1.24
C GLY A 194 11.25 -10.28 -2.73
N LEU A 195 11.20 -11.47 -3.33
CA LEU A 195 11.42 -11.66 -4.77
C LEU A 195 10.35 -10.95 -5.61
N PHE A 196 9.09 -11.00 -5.18
CA PHE A 196 8.00 -10.29 -5.84
C PHE A 196 8.20 -8.77 -5.78
N LEU A 197 8.63 -8.21 -4.65
CA LEU A 197 8.96 -6.78 -4.55
C LEU A 197 10.15 -6.39 -5.45
N ILE A 198 11.17 -7.23 -5.55
CA ILE A 198 12.29 -7.01 -6.49
C ILE A 198 11.76 -7.00 -7.92
N GLY A 199 10.94 -7.98 -8.30
CA GLY A 199 10.33 -8.05 -9.64
C GLY A 199 9.50 -6.82 -9.97
N LEU A 200 8.62 -6.39 -9.06
CA LEU A 200 7.85 -5.14 -9.20
C LEU A 200 8.75 -3.91 -9.29
N GLY A 201 9.79 -3.85 -8.45
CA GLY A 201 10.73 -2.73 -8.44
C GLY A 201 11.50 -2.59 -9.74
N VAL A 202 12.01 -3.71 -10.28
CA VAL A 202 12.66 -3.74 -11.61
C VAL A 202 11.68 -3.33 -12.70
N TYR A 203 10.44 -3.85 -12.66
CA TYR A 203 9.40 -3.48 -13.60
C TYR A 203 9.12 -1.96 -13.59
N PHE A 204 8.97 -1.35 -12.41
CA PHE A 204 8.74 0.10 -12.29
C PHE A 204 9.95 0.93 -12.71
N ILE A 205 11.18 0.46 -12.47
CA ILE A 205 12.39 1.14 -12.97
C ILE A 205 12.40 1.14 -14.50
N VAL A 206 12.13 -0.01 -15.13
CA VAL A 206 12.10 -0.12 -16.59
C VAL A 206 10.98 0.71 -17.19
N ASP A 207 9.78 0.68 -16.60
CA ASP A 207 8.63 1.49 -17.05
C ASP A 207 8.93 2.99 -16.91
N GLY A 208 9.45 3.42 -15.76
CA GLY A 208 9.84 4.81 -15.52
C GLY A 208 10.92 5.29 -16.49
N ALA A 209 11.95 4.49 -16.75
CA ALA A 209 13.01 4.82 -17.70
C ALA A 209 12.46 4.99 -19.13
N LYS A 210 11.56 4.10 -19.57
CA LYS A 210 10.92 4.22 -20.89
C LYS A 210 10.10 5.49 -21.02
N ARG A 211 9.36 5.87 -19.98
CA ARG A 211 8.55 7.10 -19.96
C ARG A 211 9.38 8.38 -19.99
N PHE A 212 10.66 8.34 -19.62
CA PHE A 212 11.58 9.49 -19.77
C PHE A 212 12.19 9.61 -21.16
N MET A 213 12.14 8.55 -21.97
CA MET A 213 12.76 8.51 -23.30
C MET A 213 11.77 8.81 -24.44
N VAL A 214 10.49 9.04 -24.12
CA VAL A 214 9.39 9.36 -25.05
C VAL A 214 8.89 10.77 -24.73
#